data_AF-A0A3D4UPS3-F1
#
_entry.id   AF-A0A3D4UPS3-F1
#
_cell.length_a   1.000
_cell.length_b   1.000
_cell.length_c   1.000
_cell.angle_alpha   90.00
_cell.angle_beta   90.00
_cell.angle_gamma   90.00
#
_symmetry.space_group_name_H-M   'P 1'
#
loop_
_entity.id
_entity.type
_entity.pdbx_description
1 polymer ?
#
loop_
_entity_poly.entity_id
_entity_poly.type
_entity_poly.pdbx_seq_one_letter_code
_entity_poly.pdbx_strand_id
1 'polypeptide(L)'
;MSPPKEPIVYYVEHTVPIRYRRWVREGIEQWNDAYRKIGIDGAIQVQYQDKATGANMDKDPEDVRYNFIRWISNDVSTAIGPSRVNPMTGEILDADVVLTDGWVRVFTYRWEDLLGTLATEGYAPSTLQWLEENPSWDPRLRLATPEQREQIIRERHQRVASGHENHLHELSSMDGFIPGASMIGNDEFDGLGGRASQVNGMCMAATGKALDLATMRMYLSMIELFAADLEMVTAAAESNEALEPEIDEETLEMIRKQLEENPGLRAMIPPEYLALLEKQDGEAEEEVAAEEPAEETEAPSAKKKDQGDMIDGVPEWFVGPMLAELV
;
A
#
# COMPACT_ATOMS: atom_id res chain seq x y z
N MET A 1 9.74 12.19 -36.53
CA MET A 1 10.91 11.88 -35.70
C MET A 1 12.06 12.76 -36.15
N SER A 2 12.56 13.56 -35.22
CA SER A 2 13.83 14.30 -35.32
C SER A 2 14.55 14.16 -33.98
N PRO A 3 15.90 14.10 -33.94
CA PRO A 3 16.63 14.16 -32.68
C PRO A 3 16.38 15.49 -31.96
N PRO A 4 16.51 15.56 -30.62
CA PRO A 4 16.50 16.82 -29.89
C PRO A 4 17.67 17.71 -30.30
N LYS A 5 17.49 19.03 -30.18
CA LYS A 5 18.60 20.01 -30.29
C LYS A 5 19.53 19.93 -29.09
N GLU A 6 18.94 19.86 -27.90
CA GLU A 6 19.61 19.64 -26.61
C GLU A 6 18.88 18.48 -25.92
N PRO A 7 19.52 17.31 -25.70
CA PRO A 7 18.90 16.18 -25.01
C PRO A 7 18.93 16.36 -23.49
N ILE A 8 17.88 15.87 -22.82
CA ILE A 8 17.83 15.81 -21.36
C ILE A 8 18.67 14.61 -20.92
N VAL A 9 19.81 14.87 -20.30
CA VAL A 9 20.70 13.81 -19.79
C VAL A 9 20.41 13.56 -18.32
N TYR A 10 20.12 12.30 -17.99
CA TYR A 10 20.06 11.79 -16.62
C TYR A 10 21.31 10.98 -16.29
N TYR A 11 21.87 11.23 -15.10
CA TYR A 11 23.00 10.48 -14.56
C TYR A 11 22.51 9.48 -13.51
N VAL A 12 22.68 8.19 -13.78
CA VAL A 12 22.40 7.12 -12.83
C VAL A 12 23.59 7.00 -11.87
N GLU A 13 23.34 7.30 -10.60
CA GLU A 13 24.32 7.41 -9.51
C GLU A 13 25.14 6.12 -9.35
N HIS A 14 26.41 6.23 -8.92
CA HIS A 14 27.27 5.06 -8.78
C HIS A 14 26.80 4.07 -7.68
N THR A 15 25.91 4.51 -6.78
CA THR A 15 25.27 3.72 -5.71
C THR A 15 24.33 2.66 -6.26
N VAL A 16 23.69 2.92 -7.41
CA VAL A 16 22.67 2.07 -8.03
C VAL A 16 23.27 0.67 -8.30
N PRO A 17 22.73 -0.41 -7.70
CA PRO A 17 23.32 -1.73 -7.81
C PRO A 17 23.42 -2.20 -9.28
N ILE A 18 24.57 -2.76 -9.66
CA ILE A 18 24.90 -3.10 -11.05
C ILE A 18 23.82 -3.99 -11.69
N ARG A 19 23.24 -4.93 -10.92
CA ARG A 19 22.15 -5.82 -11.36
C ARG A 19 20.85 -5.10 -11.76
N TYR A 20 20.64 -3.87 -11.29
CA TYR A 20 19.46 -3.06 -11.60
C TYR A 20 19.73 -1.94 -12.60
N ARG A 21 20.99 -1.50 -12.78
CA ARG A 21 21.35 -0.37 -13.66
C ARG A 21 20.73 -0.44 -15.06
N ARG A 22 20.72 -1.62 -15.70
CA ARG A 22 20.06 -1.83 -17.00
C ARG A 22 18.57 -1.47 -16.94
N TRP A 23 17.84 -2.03 -15.98
CA TRP A 23 16.40 -1.84 -15.84
C TRP A 23 16.03 -0.41 -15.41
N VAL A 24 16.87 0.22 -14.59
CA VAL A 24 16.79 1.65 -14.25
C VAL A 24 16.92 2.50 -15.52
N ARG A 25 17.95 2.26 -16.34
CA ARG A 25 18.07 2.90 -17.67
C ARG A 25 16.82 2.67 -18.52
N GLU A 26 16.38 1.42 -18.66
CA GLU A 26 15.26 1.03 -19.52
C GLU A 26 13.96 1.76 -19.11
N GLY A 27 13.71 1.93 -17.80
CA GLY A 27 12.57 2.69 -17.27
C GLY A 27 12.66 4.21 -17.46
N ILE A 28 13.86 4.80 -17.47
CA ILE A 28 14.06 6.23 -17.80
C ILE A 28 13.94 6.44 -19.32
N GLU A 29 14.50 5.53 -20.12
CA GLU A 29 14.45 5.62 -21.58
C GLU A 29 13.02 5.47 -22.12
N GLN A 30 12.12 4.76 -21.42
CA GLN A 30 10.67 4.73 -21.70
C GLN A 30 10.00 6.11 -21.64
N TRP A 31 10.56 7.11 -20.94
CA TRP A 31 9.98 8.47 -20.95
C TRP A 31 10.06 9.12 -22.34
N ASN A 32 10.94 8.63 -23.23
CA ASN A 32 10.94 9.03 -24.65
C ASN A 32 9.60 8.76 -25.35
N ASP A 33 8.76 7.84 -24.87
CA ASP A 33 7.45 7.54 -25.45
C ASP A 33 6.48 8.73 -25.39
N ALA A 34 6.67 9.65 -24.44
CA ALA A 34 5.97 10.93 -24.43
C ALA A 34 6.50 11.87 -25.53
N TYR A 35 7.83 11.99 -25.64
CA TYR A 35 8.48 12.85 -26.64
C TYR A 35 8.26 12.38 -28.09
N ARG A 36 8.18 11.06 -28.31
CA ARG A 36 7.87 10.45 -29.61
C ARG A 36 6.48 10.87 -30.12
N LYS A 37 5.51 11.17 -29.23
CA LYS A 37 4.18 11.69 -29.60
C LYS A 37 4.22 13.13 -30.14
N ILE A 38 5.18 13.95 -29.68
CA ILE A 38 5.44 15.29 -30.24
C ILE A 38 6.52 15.26 -31.35
N GLY A 39 6.89 14.07 -31.82
CA GLY A 39 7.78 13.88 -32.97
C GLY A 39 9.28 13.98 -32.68
N ILE A 40 9.69 14.13 -31.41
CA ILE A 40 11.10 14.12 -30.99
C ILE A 40 11.49 12.69 -30.60
N ASP A 41 12.65 12.22 -31.06
CA ASP A 41 13.15 10.88 -30.80
C ASP A 41 14.51 10.92 -30.09
N GLY A 42 14.70 10.13 -29.05
CA GLY A 42 15.92 10.18 -28.19
C GLY A 42 16.08 11.50 -27.41
N ALA A 43 14.96 12.11 -26.98
CA ALA A 43 14.91 13.32 -26.17
C ALA A 43 15.60 13.16 -24.80
N ILE A 44 15.46 11.99 -24.18
CA ILE A 44 16.05 11.63 -22.89
C ILE A 44 17.16 10.60 -23.12
N GLN A 45 18.31 10.82 -22.49
CA GLN A 45 19.51 9.99 -22.59
C GLN A 45 20.05 9.64 -21.20
N VAL A 46 20.48 8.38 -21.00
CA VAL A 46 20.92 7.88 -19.69
C VAL A 46 22.41 7.60 -19.67
N GLN A 47 23.16 8.38 -18.88
CA GLN A 47 24.56 8.13 -18.57
C GLN A 47 24.70 7.43 -17.21
N TYR A 48 25.77 6.66 -17.03
CA TYR A 48 26.13 6.10 -15.73
C TYR A 48 27.26 6.90 -15.11
N GLN A 49 27.26 7.01 -13.78
CA GLN A 49 28.50 7.13 -13.02
C GLN A 49 29.15 5.77 -12.84
N ASP A 50 30.46 5.70 -13.01
CA ASP A 50 31.24 4.52 -12.69
C ASP A 50 32.50 4.87 -11.89
N LYS A 51 32.50 4.41 -10.64
CA LYS A 51 33.60 4.59 -9.68
C LYS A 51 34.85 3.76 -10.04
N ALA A 52 34.73 2.73 -10.89
CA ALA A 52 35.86 1.91 -11.32
C ALA A 52 36.65 2.55 -12.47
N THR A 53 35.98 3.14 -13.46
CA THR A 53 36.63 3.88 -14.58
C THR A 53 36.78 5.38 -14.32
N GLY A 54 36.09 5.94 -13.32
CA GLY A 54 36.02 7.38 -13.05
C GLY A 54 35.02 8.14 -13.93
N ALA A 55 34.28 7.45 -14.80
CA ALA A 55 33.33 8.08 -15.71
C ALA A 55 32.19 8.79 -14.95
N ASN A 56 31.97 10.08 -15.27
CA ASN A 56 30.95 10.96 -14.67
C ASN A 56 31.05 11.17 -13.14
N MET A 57 32.14 10.75 -12.52
CA MET A 57 32.43 10.97 -11.09
C MET A 57 32.82 12.44 -10.79
N ASP A 58 32.94 13.28 -11.82
CA ASP A 58 33.12 14.73 -11.77
C ASP A 58 31.83 15.52 -11.50
N LYS A 59 30.67 14.85 -11.54
CA LYS A 59 29.34 15.45 -11.45
C LYS A 59 28.70 15.09 -10.12
N ASP A 60 28.25 16.09 -9.39
CA ASP A 60 27.68 15.93 -8.05
C ASP A 60 26.15 15.83 -8.10
N PRO A 61 25.49 14.89 -7.39
CA PRO A 61 24.03 14.81 -7.28
C PRO A 61 23.35 15.96 -6.52
N GLU A 62 24.07 16.99 -6.06
CA GLU A 62 23.49 18.24 -5.54
C GLU A 62 23.73 19.44 -6.48
N ASP A 63 24.32 19.23 -7.67
CA ASP A 63 24.63 20.27 -8.66
C ASP A 63 23.51 20.42 -9.70
N VAL A 64 22.77 21.53 -9.60
CA VAL A 64 21.62 21.97 -10.42
C VAL A 64 21.87 22.08 -11.95
N ARG A 65 23.00 21.58 -12.43
CA ARG A 65 23.37 21.47 -13.86
C ARG A 65 23.22 20.04 -14.40
N TYR A 66 22.92 19.06 -13.55
CA TYR A 66 22.90 17.64 -13.90
C TYR A 66 21.73 16.90 -13.23
N ASN A 67 20.74 16.44 -14.01
CA ASN A 67 19.66 15.62 -13.46
C ASN A 67 20.19 14.25 -13.00
N PHE A 68 19.83 13.81 -11.79
CA PHE A 68 20.32 12.55 -11.22
C PHE A 68 19.21 11.54 -10.90
N ILE A 69 19.59 10.26 -10.96
CA ILE A 69 18.80 9.13 -10.47
C ILE A 69 19.59 8.46 -9.34
N ARG A 70 19.16 8.68 -8.11
CA ARG A 70 19.88 8.34 -6.87
C ARG A 70 19.30 7.09 -6.22
N TRP A 71 20.14 6.31 -5.55
CA TRP A 71 19.74 5.07 -4.88
C TRP A 71 19.99 5.12 -3.37
N ILE A 72 18.91 5.14 -2.59
CA ILE A 72 18.96 5.07 -1.13
C ILE A 72 18.65 3.63 -0.68
N SER A 73 19.35 3.17 0.34
CA SER A 73 19.01 1.96 1.09
C SER A 73 18.60 2.37 2.50
N ASN A 74 17.31 2.27 2.83
CA ASN A 74 16.75 2.76 4.09
C ASN A 74 15.53 1.98 4.60
N ASP A 75 15.31 0.76 4.09
CA ASP A 75 14.22 -0.16 4.40
C ASP A 75 12.79 0.31 4.08
N VAL A 76 12.55 1.62 3.92
CA VAL A 76 11.29 2.22 3.48
C VAL A 76 11.10 2.04 1.97
N SER A 77 9.85 1.95 1.50
CA SER A 77 9.50 1.93 0.07
C SER A 77 9.01 3.30 -0.37
N THR A 78 9.86 4.09 -1.01
CA THR A 78 9.58 5.47 -1.43
C THR A 78 10.25 5.80 -2.75
N ALA A 79 9.58 6.62 -3.55
CA ALA A 79 10.16 7.27 -4.70
C ALA A 79 9.76 8.76 -4.64
N ILE A 80 10.73 9.66 -4.77
CA ILE A 80 10.48 11.10 -4.87
C ILE A 80 11.20 11.67 -6.09
N GLY A 81 10.58 12.67 -6.72
CA GLY A 81 11.17 13.41 -7.84
C GLY A 81 11.12 14.92 -7.58
N PRO A 82 11.83 15.44 -6.57
CA PRO A 82 12.06 16.88 -6.45
C PRO A 82 12.70 17.42 -7.74
N SER A 83 12.26 18.62 -8.13
CA SER A 83 12.79 19.33 -9.29
C SER A 83 12.95 20.82 -8.98
N ARG A 84 13.96 21.44 -9.60
CA ARG A 84 14.30 22.86 -9.38
C ARG A 84 13.87 23.65 -10.62
N VAL A 85 12.85 24.49 -10.46
CA VAL A 85 12.19 25.24 -11.55
C VAL A 85 12.57 26.71 -11.50
N ASN A 86 12.91 27.29 -12.64
CA ASN A 86 13.16 28.72 -12.78
C ASN A 86 11.82 29.49 -12.67
N PRO A 87 11.61 30.33 -11.63
CA PRO A 87 10.32 30.99 -11.39
C PRO A 87 9.98 32.07 -12.44
N MET A 88 10.96 32.52 -13.24
CA MET A 88 10.76 33.55 -14.26
C MET A 88 10.44 32.97 -15.65
N THR A 89 10.82 31.73 -15.93
CA THR A 89 10.62 31.10 -17.26
C THR A 89 9.74 29.85 -17.23
N GLY A 90 9.51 29.24 -16.05
CA GLY A 90 8.84 27.95 -15.92
C GLY A 90 9.71 26.75 -16.36
N GLU A 91 10.98 26.98 -16.67
CA GLU A 91 11.94 25.97 -17.10
C GLU A 91 12.37 25.09 -15.91
N ILE A 92 12.22 23.77 -16.06
CA ILE A 92 12.82 22.81 -15.13
C ILE A 92 14.32 22.78 -15.42
N LEU A 93 15.12 23.29 -14.49
CA LEU A 93 16.57 23.33 -14.63
C LEU A 93 17.19 21.96 -14.34
N ASP A 94 16.55 21.20 -13.45
CA ASP A 94 17.12 20.03 -12.80
C ASP A 94 16.02 19.17 -12.11
N ALA A 95 16.27 17.87 -11.98
CA ALA A 95 15.42 16.88 -11.35
C ALA A 95 16.25 15.76 -10.67
N ASP A 96 16.12 15.64 -9.35
CA ASP A 96 16.79 14.66 -8.49
C ASP A 96 15.85 13.52 -8.13
N VAL A 97 15.77 12.47 -8.97
CA VAL A 97 14.88 11.35 -8.70
C VAL A 97 15.54 10.38 -7.73
N VAL A 98 14.98 10.25 -6.53
CA VAL A 98 15.49 9.37 -5.48
C VAL A 98 14.61 8.12 -5.40
N LEU A 99 15.24 6.95 -5.56
CA LEU A 99 14.61 5.63 -5.46
C LEU A 99 15.17 4.87 -4.25
N THR A 100 14.31 4.29 -3.43
CA THR A 100 14.71 3.42 -2.30
C THR A 100 14.78 1.95 -2.69
N ASP A 101 15.66 1.18 -2.02
CA ASP A 101 15.69 -0.29 -2.10
C ASP A 101 14.33 -0.97 -1.84
N GLY A 102 13.49 -0.38 -0.97
CA GLY A 102 12.24 -1.00 -0.53
C GLY A 102 11.27 -1.33 -1.65
N TRP A 103 11.27 -0.56 -2.74
CA TRP A 103 10.48 -0.89 -3.93
C TRP A 103 10.86 -2.26 -4.52
N VAL A 104 12.14 -2.61 -4.53
CA VAL A 104 12.61 -3.94 -4.96
C VAL A 104 12.02 -5.02 -4.06
N ARG A 105 12.10 -4.85 -2.74
CA ARG A 105 11.53 -5.77 -1.75
C ARG A 105 10.01 -5.93 -1.92
N VAL A 106 9.29 -4.84 -2.18
CA VAL A 106 7.84 -4.87 -2.46
C VAL A 106 7.53 -5.66 -3.75
N PHE A 107 8.28 -5.47 -4.83
CA PHE A 107 8.06 -6.22 -6.08
C PHE A 107 8.46 -7.70 -5.95
N THR A 108 9.57 -8.00 -5.25
CA THR A 108 10.00 -9.36 -4.91
C THR A 108 8.92 -10.10 -4.10
N TYR A 109 8.50 -9.55 -2.95
CA TYR A 109 7.42 -10.14 -2.13
C TYR A 109 6.11 -10.34 -2.91
N ARG A 110 5.72 -9.34 -3.72
CA ARG A 110 4.52 -9.45 -4.56
C ARG A 110 4.63 -10.61 -5.56
N TRP A 111 5.78 -10.79 -6.18
CA TRP A 111 5.99 -11.81 -7.21
C TRP A 111 6.15 -13.22 -6.63
N GLU A 112 6.98 -13.37 -5.61
CA GLU A 112 7.44 -14.66 -5.10
C GLU A 112 6.47 -15.27 -4.09
N ASP A 113 5.91 -14.46 -3.17
CA ASP A 113 5.07 -14.96 -2.06
C ASP A 113 3.56 -14.69 -2.28
N LEU A 114 3.21 -13.49 -2.77
CA LEU A 114 1.81 -13.05 -2.83
C LEU A 114 1.07 -13.55 -4.08
N LEU A 115 1.61 -13.33 -5.28
CA LEU A 115 0.91 -13.67 -6.54
C LEU A 115 0.62 -15.17 -6.67
N GLY A 116 1.50 -16.04 -6.16
CA GLY A 116 1.25 -17.48 -6.14
C GLY A 116 0.03 -17.85 -5.30
N THR A 117 -0.10 -17.23 -4.12
CA THR A 117 -1.23 -17.43 -3.20
C THR A 117 -2.52 -16.85 -3.77
N LEU A 118 -2.51 -15.60 -4.24
CA LEU A 118 -3.66 -14.94 -4.86
C LEU A 118 -4.16 -15.70 -6.10
N ALA A 119 -3.26 -16.23 -6.92
CA ALA A 119 -3.63 -17.01 -8.10
C ALA A 119 -4.35 -18.32 -7.75
N THR A 120 -4.17 -18.85 -6.54
CA THR A 120 -4.92 -20.01 -6.01
C THR A 120 -6.14 -19.64 -5.16
N GLU A 121 -6.40 -18.35 -4.94
CA GLU A 121 -7.54 -17.90 -4.13
C GLU A 121 -8.87 -18.25 -4.82
N GLY A 122 -9.81 -18.81 -4.07
CA GLY A 122 -11.10 -19.27 -4.61
C GLY A 122 -11.05 -20.57 -5.42
N TYR A 123 -9.90 -21.26 -5.52
CA TYR A 123 -9.82 -22.58 -6.15
C TYR A 123 -10.61 -23.62 -5.33
N ALA A 124 -11.32 -24.52 -6.02
CA ALA A 124 -12.05 -25.60 -5.36
C ALA A 124 -11.06 -26.63 -4.76
N PRO A 125 -11.42 -27.34 -3.66
CA PRO A 125 -10.55 -28.37 -3.08
C PRO A 125 -10.08 -29.44 -4.06
N SER A 126 -10.91 -29.83 -5.03
CA SER A 126 -10.53 -30.75 -6.11
C SER A 126 -9.53 -30.15 -7.10
N THR A 127 -9.54 -28.84 -7.32
CA THR A 127 -8.51 -28.13 -8.11
C THR A 127 -7.20 -28.08 -7.34
N LEU A 128 -7.24 -27.82 -6.03
CA LEU A 128 -6.04 -27.83 -5.18
C LEU A 128 -5.43 -29.23 -5.09
N GLN A 129 -6.24 -30.28 -4.91
CA GLN A 129 -5.79 -31.68 -4.99
C GLN A 129 -5.11 -31.97 -6.34
N TRP A 130 -5.74 -31.59 -7.46
CA TRP A 130 -5.17 -31.80 -8.79
C TRP A 130 -3.83 -31.08 -8.96
N LEU A 131 -3.61 -29.93 -8.32
CA LEU A 131 -2.32 -29.21 -8.34
C LEU A 131 -1.25 -29.85 -7.44
N GLU A 132 -1.61 -30.57 -6.38
CA GLU A 132 -0.64 -31.38 -5.63
C GLU A 132 -0.22 -32.64 -6.43
N GLU A 133 -1.14 -33.24 -7.18
CA GLU A 133 -0.85 -34.31 -8.15
C GLU A 133 -0.06 -33.81 -9.38
N ASN A 134 -0.26 -32.54 -9.78
CA ASN A 134 0.31 -31.92 -10.99
C ASN A 134 1.11 -30.64 -10.67
N PRO A 135 2.17 -30.71 -9.82
CA PRO A 135 2.80 -29.53 -9.21
C PRO A 135 3.45 -28.57 -10.23
N SER A 136 3.76 -29.03 -11.43
CA SER A 136 4.27 -28.19 -12.53
C SER A 136 3.28 -27.11 -13.01
N TRP A 137 1.99 -27.24 -12.67
CA TRP A 137 0.94 -26.27 -12.98
C TRP A 137 0.64 -25.30 -11.83
N ASP A 138 1.08 -25.60 -10.61
CA ASP A 138 0.74 -24.83 -9.42
C ASP A 138 1.35 -23.42 -9.45
N PRO A 139 0.55 -22.33 -9.41
CA PRO A 139 1.05 -20.96 -9.41
C PRO A 139 2.09 -20.70 -8.30
N ARG A 140 1.89 -21.30 -7.12
CA ARG A 140 2.76 -21.18 -5.94
C ARG A 140 4.15 -21.74 -6.21
N LEU A 141 4.26 -22.83 -6.98
CA LEU A 141 5.55 -23.40 -7.38
C LEU A 141 6.15 -22.71 -8.63
N ARG A 142 5.31 -22.25 -9.55
CA ARG A 142 5.74 -21.63 -10.81
C ARG A 142 6.34 -20.22 -10.62
N LEU A 143 5.83 -19.45 -9.66
CA LEU A 143 6.25 -18.07 -9.38
C LEU A 143 7.39 -17.98 -8.36
N ALA A 144 7.44 -18.89 -7.38
CA ALA A 144 8.54 -19.00 -6.41
C ALA A 144 9.94 -19.05 -7.06
N THR A 145 10.97 -18.62 -6.33
CA THR A 145 12.37 -18.68 -6.80
C THR A 145 12.88 -20.12 -7.01
N PRO A 146 13.95 -20.34 -7.79
CA PRO A 146 14.56 -21.66 -7.94
C PRO A 146 14.94 -22.32 -6.61
N GLU A 147 15.36 -21.53 -5.61
CA GLU A 147 15.75 -22.01 -4.28
C GLU A 147 14.52 -22.45 -3.46
N GLN A 148 13.46 -21.62 -3.43
CA GLN A 148 12.18 -21.98 -2.79
C GLN A 148 11.52 -23.22 -3.43
N ARG A 149 11.64 -23.41 -4.76
CA ARG A 149 11.00 -24.55 -5.46
C ARG A 149 11.43 -25.90 -4.91
N GLU A 150 12.72 -26.10 -4.67
CA GLU A 150 13.21 -27.37 -4.11
C GLU A 150 12.69 -27.62 -2.70
N GLN A 151 12.53 -26.56 -1.90
CA GLN A 151 11.93 -26.64 -0.57
C GLN A 151 10.43 -26.99 -0.65
N ILE A 152 9.66 -26.26 -1.47
CA ILE A 152 8.22 -26.50 -1.66
C ILE A 152 7.94 -27.93 -2.14
N ILE A 153 8.72 -28.44 -3.10
CA ILE A 153 8.60 -29.83 -3.58
C ILE A 153 8.92 -30.84 -2.47
N ARG A 154 9.96 -30.58 -1.66
CA ARG A 154 10.35 -31.43 -0.53
C ARG A 154 9.29 -31.45 0.58
N GLU A 155 8.70 -30.30 0.90
CA GLU A 155 7.61 -30.15 1.87
C GLU A 155 6.31 -30.82 1.39
N ARG A 156 6.01 -30.79 0.09
CA ARG A 156 4.94 -31.60 -0.50
C ARG A 156 5.22 -33.09 -0.32
N HIS A 157 6.37 -33.58 -0.76
CA HIS A 157 6.74 -34.99 -0.58
C HIS A 157 6.75 -35.44 0.89
N GLN A 158 7.03 -34.55 1.85
CA GLN A 158 6.90 -34.84 3.28
C GLN A 158 5.43 -34.88 3.76
N ARG A 159 4.57 -33.96 3.31
CA ARG A 159 3.12 -34.02 3.56
C ARG A 159 2.52 -35.32 3.00
N VAL A 160 2.84 -35.67 1.76
CA VAL A 160 2.53 -36.94 1.10
C VAL A 160 2.98 -38.14 1.95
N ALA A 161 4.28 -38.23 2.26
CA ALA A 161 4.84 -39.37 3.00
C ALA A 161 4.37 -39.47 4.47
N SER A 162 3.84 -38.38 5.04
CA SER A 162 3.23 -38.37 6.38
C SER A 162 1.76 -38.81 6.39
N GLY A 163 1.14 -39.03 5.22
CA GLY A 163 -0.22 -39.56 5.09
C GLY A 163 -1.33 -38.51 4.98
N HIS A 164 -1.01 -37.21 4.94
CA HIS A 164 -2.01 -36.13 4.82
C HIS A 164 -2.80 -36.19 3.49
N GLU A 165 -2.27 -36.83 2.43
CA GLU A 165 -3.00 -37.05 1.16
C GLU A 165 -4.35 -37.75 1.34
N ASN A 166 -4.47 -38.66 2.31
CA ASN A 166 -5.67 -39.50 2.45
C ASN A 166 -6.93 -38.68 2.75
N HIS A 167 -6.82 -37.52 3.42
CA HIS A 167 -7.99 -36.77 3.88
C HIS A 167 -8.71 -36.00 2.75
N LEU A 168 -8.02 -35.63 1.66
CA LEU A 168 -8.67 -35.10 0.45
C LEU A 168 -9.47 -36.18 -0.29
N HIS A 169 -8.97 -37.41 -0.29
CA HIS A 169 -9.69 -38.57 -0.85
C HIS A 169 -10.85 -39.02 0.06
N GLU A 170 -10.77 -38.80 1.37
CA GLU A 170 -11.89 -39.03 2.30
C GLU A 170 -12.95 -37.94 2.20
N LEU A 171 -12.59 -36.66 2.01
CA LEU A 171 -13.54 -35.55 1.78
C LEU A 171 -14.40 -35.72 0.52
N SER A 172 -13.91 -36.48 -0.47
CA SER A 172 -14.66 -36.84 -1.68
C SER A 172 -15.47 -38.14 -1.55
N SER A 173 -15.33 -38.88 -0.45
CA SER A 173 -16.18 -40.02 -0.07
C SER A 173 -17.24 -39.59 0.97
N MET A 174 -18.50 -39.93 0.75
CA MET A 174 -19.61 -39.38 1.56
C MET A 174 -19.77 -40.00 2.97
N ASP A 175 -18.85 -40.87 3.42
CA ASP A 175 -18.92 -41.57 4.70
C ASP A 175 -18.03 -40.88 5.77
N GLY A 176 -18.62 -39.94 6.52
CA GLY A 176 -17.91 -39.00 7.39
C GLY A 176 -17.31 -39.56 8.68
N PHE A 177 -16.28 -40.40 8.58
CA PHE A 177 -15.38 -40.73 9.70
C PHE A 177 -13.92 -40.92 9.25
N ILE A 178 -13.11 -39.86 9.37
CA ILE A 178 -11.67 -39.86 9.08
C ILE A 178 -10.89 -40.58 10.21
N PRO A 179 -10.22 -41.73 9.96
CA PRO A 179 -9.42 -42.45 10.94
C PRO A 179 -7.98 -41.92 10.98
N GLY A 180 -7.80 -40.68 11.47
CA GLY A 180 -6.48 -40.04 11.61
C GLY A 180 -6.47 -38.72 12.37
N ALA A 181 -7.58 -37.98 12.33
CA ALA A 181 -7.76 -36.69 13.01
C ALA A 181 -7.81 -36.83 14.54
N SER A 182 -6.63 -36.95 15.17
CA SER A 182 -6.49 -37.13 16.63
C SER A 182 -6.83 -35.87 17.44
N MET A 183 -6.87 -34.69 16.81
CA MET A 183 -7.20 -33.39 17.39
C MET A 183 -7.84 -32.54 16.29
N ILE A 184 -8.85 -31.74 16.63
CA ILE A 184 -9.44 -30.74 15.72
C ILE A 184 -8.50 -29.53 15.60
N GLY A 185 -8.37 -28.98 14.40
CA GLY A 185 -7.57 -27.79 14.09
C GLY A 185 -6.11 -28.06 13.68
N ASN A 186 -5.77 -29.30 13.35
CA ASN A 186 -4.43 -29.68 12.87
C ASN A 186 -4.26 -29.62 11.34
N ASP A 187 -5.35 -29.49 10.58
CA ASP A 187 -5.38 -29.55 9.11
C ASP A 187 -6.28 -28.43 8.54
N GLU A 188 -5.97 -27.92 7.35
CA GLU A 188 -6.66 -26.78 6.73
C GLU A 188 -8.06 -27.12 6.17
N PHE A 189 -8.38 -28.41 6.00
CA PHE A 189 -9.69 -28.90 5.55
C PHE A 189 -10.51 -29.57 6.66
N ASP A 190 -10.03 -29.54 7.91
CA ASP A 190 -10.75 -30.08 9.06
C ASP A 190 -12.13 -29.40 9.26
N GLY A 191 -13.11 -30.18 9.73
CA GLY A 191 -14.49 -29.75 9.91
C GLY A 191 -15.33 -29.63 8.62
N LEU A 192 -14.74 -29.68 7.41
CA LEU A 192 -15.47 -29.51 6.15
C LEU A 192 -16.26 -30.76 5.70
N GLY A 193 -15.91 -31.95 6.22
CA GLY A 193 -16.51 -33.23 5.83
C GLY A 193 -17.79 -33.59 6.59
N GLY A 194 -18.89 -33.82 5.86
CA GLY A 194 -20.05 -34.58 6.33
C GLY A 194 -20.89 -33.98 7.47
N ARG A 195 -20.70 -32.72 7.86
CA ARG A 195 -21.45 -32.06 8.96
C ARG A 195 -21.92 -30.66 8.58
N ALA A 196 -23.17 -30.34 8.94
CA ALA A 196 -23.83 -29.07 8.59
C ALA A 196 -23.57 -27.91 9.58
N SER A 197 -22.50 -27.95 10.38
CA SER A 197 -22.34 -27.05 11.53
C SER A 197 -20.91 -26.57 11.79
N GLN A 198 -20.52 -25.53 11.03
CA GLN A 198 -19.75 -24.37 11.52
C GLN A 198 -18.55 -24.63 12.46
N VAL A 199 -17.52 -25.29 11.95
CA VAL A 199 -16.17 -24.71 12.00
C VAL A 199 -15.68 -24.70 10.56
N ASN A 200 -15.25 -23.54 10.05
CA ASN A 200 -14.80 -23.44 8.66
C ASN A 200 -13.29 -23.77 8.60
N GLY A 201 -12.85 -24.69 7.74
CA GLY A 201 -11.42 -24.90 7.50
C GLY A 201 -10.72 -23.62 7.02
N MET A 202 -11.43 -22.84 6.18
CA MET A 202 -11.03 -21.49 5.76
C MET A 202 -11.28 -20.40 6.85
N CYS A 203 -11.37 -20.77 8.14
CA CYS A 203 -11.54 -19.80 9.22
C CYS A 203 -10.21 -19.09 9.53
N MET A 204 -9.95 -18.02 8.78
CA MET A 204 -8.85 -17.06 9.00
C MET A 204 -8.94 -16.32 10.34
N ALA A 205 -9.72 -16.77 11.33
CA ALA A 205 -9.77 -16.20 12.67
C ALA A 205 -8.43 -16.36 13.42
N ALA A 206 -7.66 -17.43 13.18
CA ALA A 206 -6.31 -17.56 13.72
C ALA A 206 -5.38 -16.46 13.15
N THR A 207 -5.39 -16.28 11.83
CA THR A 207 -4.64 -15.25 11.11
C THR A 207 -5.09 -13.84 11.50
N GLY A 208 -6.39 -13.62 11.65
CA GLY A 208 -6.99 -12.38 12.11
C GLY A 208 -6.61 -12.06 13.56
N LYS A 209 -6.60 -13.04 14.46
CA LYS A 209 -6.14 -12.84 15.85
C LYS A 209 -4.63 -12.64 15.95
N ALA A 210 -3.84 -13.21 15.04
CA ALA A 210 -2.42 -12.90 14.90
C ALA A 210 -2.22 -11.45 14.40
N LEU A 211 -3.04 -10.98 13.45
CA LEU A 211 -3.04 -9.60 12.98
C LEU A 211 -3.53 -8.62 14.07
N ASP A 212 -4.56 -8.95 14.83
CA ASP A 212 -5.03 -8.19 16.00
C ASP A 212 -3.89 -8.03 17.01
N LEU A 213 -3.18 -9.12 17.35
CA LEU A 213 -2.04 -9.10 18.27
C LEU A 213 -0.83 -8.35 17.71
N ALA A 214 -0.55 -8.44 16.43
CA ALA A 214 0.51 -7.68 15.77
C ALA A 214 0.18 -6.17 15.76
N THR A 215 -1.08 -5.82 15.46
CA THR A 215 -1.57 -4.44 15.47
C THR A 215 -1.57 -3.87 16.89
N MET A 216 -2.03 -4.62 17.90
CA MET A 216 -1.93 -4.22 19.30
C MET A 216 -0.49 -4.08 19.78
N ARG A 217 0.43 -4.96 19.35
CA ARG A 217 1.87 -4.79 19.65
C ARG A 217 2.43 -3.53 19.00
N MET A 218 2.13 -3.28 17.73
CA MET A 218 2.54 -2.05 17.04
C MET A 218 1.98 -0.81 17.74
N TYR A 219 0.69 -0.84 18.12
CA TYR A 219 0.01 0.26 18.80
C TYR A 219 0.56 0.49 20.22
N LEU A 220 0.87 -0.58 20.97
CA LEU A 220 1.53 -0.48 22.27
C LEU A 220 2.96 0.04 22.16
N SER A 221 3.77 -0.43 21.21
CA SER A 221 5.12 0.12 20.99
C SER A 221 5.09 1.56 20.47
N MET A 222 4.06 1.93 19.71
CA MET A 222 3.82 3.32 19.30
C MET A 222 3.35 4.19 20.48
N ILE A 223 2.57 3.65 21.40
CA ILE A 223 2.23 4.31 22.68
C ILE A 223 3.47 4.43 23.56
N GLU A 224 4.33 3.42 23.68
CA GLU A 224 5.59 3.50 24.44
C GLU A 224 6.52 4.58 23.85
N LEU A 225 6.59 4.68 22.52
CA LEU A 225 7.39 5.70 21.84
C LEU A 225 6.80 7.10 22.02
N PHE A 226 5.49 7.28 21.83
CA PHE A 226 4.81 8.55 22.11
C PHE A 226 4.74 8.89 23.61
N ALA A 227 4.79 7.92 24.51
CA ALA A 227 4.84 8.15 25.95
C ALA A 227 6.25 8.55 26.40
N ALA A 228 7.30 7.99 25.79
CA ALA A 228 8.67 8.46 25.99
C ALA A 228 8.86 9.88 25.43
N ASP A 229 8.32 10.18 24.25
CA ASP A 229 8.27 11.55 23.70
C ASP A 229 7.44 12.47 24.62
N LEU A 230 6.29 12.02 25.12
CA LEU A 230 5.44 12.82 26.01
C LEU A 230 6.09 13.04 27.38
N GLU A 231 6.75 12.06 27.99
CA GLU A 231 7.54 12.23 29.22
C GLU A 231 8.71 13.20 29.00
N MET A 232 9.35 13.18 27.82
CA MET A 232 10.40 14.14 27.49
C MET A 232 9.84 15.56 27.25
N VAL A 233 8.64 15.68 26.67
CA VAL A 233 7.92 16.94 26.47
C VAL A 233 7.34 17.48 27.77
N THR A 234 6.83 16.64 28.69
CA THR A 234 6.37 17.08 30.01
C THR A 234 7.55 17.43 30.91
N ALA A 235 8.67 16.72 30.87
CA ALA A 235 9.90 17.14 31.55
C ALA A 235 10.43 18.49 31.02
N ALA A 236 10.26 18.77 29.72
CA ALA A 236 10.55 20.09 29.16
C ALA A 236 9.52 21.15 29.59
N ALA A 237 8.24 20.81 29.68
CA ALA A 237 7.17 21.71 30.12
C ALA A 237 7.24 22.04 31.62
N GLU A 238 7.54 21.07 32.48
CA GLU A 238 7.79 21.27 33.91
C GLU A 238 9.04 22.14 34.18
N SER A 239 9.94 22.26 33.20
CA SER A 239 11.07 23.21 33.25
C SER A 239 10.71 24.64 32.79
N ASN A 240 9.54 24.84 32.18
CA ASN A 240 9.00 26.14 31.75
C ASN A 240 7.74 26.48 32.55
N GLU A 241 7.95 26.97 33.78
CA GLU A 241 6.88 27.34 34.72
C GLU A 241 5.92 28.39 34.13
N ALA A 242 4.67 27.97 33.91
CA ALA A 242 3.46 28.78 33.71
C ALA A 242 3.59 30.04 32.81
N LEU A 243 3.49 29.85 31.49
CA LEU A 243 3.08 30.90 30.55
C LEU A 243 1.75 30.53 29.90
N GLU A 244 0.65 30.99 30.52
CA GLU A 244 -0.64 31.07 29.83
C GLU A 244 -0.52 32.10 28.69
N PRO A 245 -0.93 31.79 27.45
CA PRO A 245 -0.81 32.72 26.35
C PRO A 245 -1.92 33.79 26.41
N GLU A 246 -1.68 34.86 27.17
CA GLU A 246 -2.43 36.11 27.02
C GLU A 246 -2.28 36.58 25.56
N ILE A 247 -3.39 36.57 24.81
CA ILE A 247 -3.44 37.10 23.45
C ILE A 247 -3.39 38.62 23.55
N ASP A 248 -2.42 39.26 22.88
CA ASP A 248 -2.31 40.71 22.93
C ASP A 248 -3.52 41.42 22.29
N GLU A 249 -3.83 42.60 22.83
CA GLU A 249 -5.04 43.35 22.50
C GLU A 249 -5.01 43.88 21.05
N GLU A 250 -3.81 44.11 20.50
CA GLU A 250 -3.59 44.48 19.09
C GLU A 250 -3.94 43.34 18.12
N THR A 251 -3.61 42.09 18.48
CA THR A 251 -4.01 40.89 17.73
C THR A 251 -5.53 40.66 17.81
N LEU A 252 -6.16 40.94 18.96
CA LEU A 252 -7.61 40.89 19.11
C LEU A 252 -8.33 41.96 18.25
N GLU A 253 -7.84 43.19 18.20
CA GLU A 253 -8.35 44.21 17.27
C GLU A 253 -8.16 43.80 15.80
N MET A 254 -7.00 43.24 15.43
CA MET A 254 -6.74 42.75 14.08
C MET A 254 -7.72 41.65 13.65
N ILE A 255 -7.99 40.68 14.53
CA ILE A 255 -8.95 39.59 14.28
C ILE A 255 -10.38 40.14 14.15
N ARG A 256 -10.79 41.04 15.06
CA ARG A 256 -12.10 41.71 15.00
C ARG A 256 -12.29 42.44 13.67
N LYS A 257 -11.30 43.22 13.24
CA LYS A 257 -11.32 43.94 11.95
C LYS A 257 -11.37 43.00 10.74
N GLN A 258 -10.63 41.90 10.74
CA GLN A 258 -10.69 40.91 9.64
C GLN A 258 -12.08 40.23 9.54
N LEU A 259 -12.78 40.06 10.67
CA LEU A 259 -14.15 39.53 10.70
C LEU A 259 -15.21 40.53 10.22
N GLU A 260 -15.00 41.84 10.43
CA GLU A 260 -15.83 42.89 9.82
C GLU A 260 -15.60 43.01 8.31
N GLU A 261 -14.34 42.96 7.86
CA GLU A 261 -13.98 43.04 6.44
C GLU A 261 -14.41 41.80 5.64
N ASN A 262 -14.56 40.63 6.28
CA ASN A 262 -15.04 39.39 5.66
C ASN A 262 -16.16 38.68 6.46
N PRO A 263 -17.44 39.05 6.27
CA PRO A 263 -18.56 38.41 6.97
C PRO A 263 -18.72 36.91 6.66
N GLY A 264 -18.11 36.42 5.57
CA GLY A 264 -18.04 34.99 5.27
C GLY A 264 -17.21 34.16 6.25
N LEU A 265 -16.18 34.74 6.88
CA LEU A 265 -15.42 34.05 7.95
C LEU A 265 -16.21 34.01 9.26
N ARG A 266 -16.97 35.06 9.59
CA ARG A 266 -17.83 35.07 10.79
C ARG A 266 -18.90 33.98 10.75
N ALA A 267 -19.30 33.51 9.57
CA ALA A 267 -20.21 32.37 9.41
C ALA A 267 -19.54 30.98 9.55
N MET A 268 -18.20 30.90 9.61
CA MET A 268 -17.45 29.64 9.78
C MET A 268 -16.96 29.42 11.22
N ILE A 269 -16.96 30.44 12.07
CA ILE A 269 -16.58 30.33 13.48
C ILE A 269 -17.76 29.76 14.29
N PRO A 270 -17.58 28.69 15.08
CA PRO A 270 -18.65 28.18 15.93
C PRO A 270 -19.09 29.23 16.97
N PRO A 271 -20.39 29.31 17.32
CA PRO A 271 -20.93 30.41 18.13
C PRO A 271 -20.31 30.51 19.53
N GLU A 272 -19.78 29.41 20.07
CA GLU A 272 -19.06 29.36 21.35
C GLU A 272 -17.79 30.24 21.35
N TYR A 273 -17.05 30.28 20.24
CA TYR A 273 -15.84 31.08 20.09
C TYR A 273 -16.13 32.54 19.73
N LEU A 274 -17.23 32.80 19.01
CA LEU A 274 -17.76 34.16 18.85
C LEU A 274 -18.19 34.75 20.19
N ALA A 275 -18.88 33.95 21.03
CA ALA A 275 -19.23 34.36 22.38
C ALA A 275 -18.00 34.66 23.24
N LEU A 276 -16.87 33.98 23.07
CA LEU A 276 -15.62 34.30 23.79
C LEU A 276 -14.99 35.64 23.36
N LEU A 277 -15.10 36.03 22.09
CA LEU A 277 -14.63 37.34 21.58
C LEU A 277 -15.53 38.52 22.01
N GLU A 278 -16.74 38.23 22.47
CA GLU A 278 -17.79 39.21 22.82
C GLU A 278 -18.11 39.22 24.34
N LYS A 279 -17.77 38.15 25.10
CA LYS A 279 -18.04 38.02 26.55
C LYS A 279 -17.14 38.84 27.47
N GLN A 280 -16.02 39.39 27.00
CA GLN A 280 -15.20 40.28 27.82
C GLN A 280 -15.91 41.60 28.18
N ASP A 281 -16.99 41.95 27.47
CA ASP A 281 -17.77 43.18 27.69
C ASP A 281 -19.10 42.98 28.49
N GLY A 282 -19.42 41.78 28.99
CA GLY A 282 -20.68 41.60 29.75
C GLY A 282 -20.93 40.26 30.46
N GLU A 283 -21.31 40.35 31.74
CA GLU A 283 -21.80 39.25 32.58
C GLU A 283 -23.30 38.97 32.33
N ALA A 284 -23.69 37.71 32.05
CA ALA A 284 -25.03 37.17 32.27
C ALA A 284 -25.07 35.63 32.17
N GLU A 285 -25.97 35.00 32.93
CA GLU A 285 -26.31 33.57 32.85
C GLU A 285 -27.60 33.37 32.04
N GLU A 286 -27.79 32.20 31.40
CA GLU A 286 -28.99 31.34 31.55
C GLU A 286 -28.87 30.02 30.75
N GLU A 287 -29.60 28.99 31.19
CA GLU A 287 -29.73 27.67 30.53
C GLU A 287 -31.02 27.61 29.67
N VAL A 288 -31.19 26.56 28.84
CA VAL A 288 -32.40 25.69 28.74
C VAL A 288 -32.23 24.68 27.58
N ALA A 289 -33.01 23.58 27.60
CA ALA A 289 -32.74 22.33 26.87
C ALA A 289 -33.74 21.95 25.76
N ALA A 290 -33.29 21.00 24.93
CA ALA A 290 -34.02 19.92 24.23
C ALA A 290 -35.09 20.21 23.14
N GLU A 291 -35.00 19.48 22.02
CA GLU A 291 -36.03 18.56 21.49
C GLU A 291 -35.52 17.74 20.27
N GLU A 292 -36.08 16.53 20.05
CA GLU A 292 -36.04 15.74 18.80
C GLU A 292 -37.48 15.59 18.25
N PRO A 293 -37.71 15.25 16.96
CA PRO A 293 -38.14 13.86 16.67
C PRO A 293 -37.91 13.29 15.25
N ALA A 294 -37.75 11.95 15.16
CA ALA A 294 -38.29 10.98 14.15
C ALA A 294 -38.04 11.20 12.60
N GLU A 295 -38.28 10.27 11.66
CA GLU A 295 -38.83 8.89 11.64
C GLU A 295 -38.32 8.08 10.40
N GLU A 296 -38.80 6.83 10.23
CA GLU A 296 -38.76 5.83 9.12
C GLU A 296 -38.63 6.31 7.63
N THR A 297 -38.29 5.53 6.58
CA THR A 297 -38.02 4.07 6.27
C THR A 297 -37.00 3.99 5.08
N GLU A 298 -36.69 2.95 4.26
CA GLU A 298 -37.21 1.61 3.86
C GLU A 298 -36.04 0.70 3.36
N ALA A 299 -36.26 -0.43 2.64
CA ALA A 299 -35.21 -1.27 2.04
C ALA A 299 -35.70 -2.17 0.84
N PRO A 300 -35.11 -2.07 -0.38
CA PRO A 300 -35.65 -2.72 -1.58
C PRO A 300 -35.07 -4.10 -1.96
N SER A 301 -35.97 -5.10 -1.96
CA SER A 301 -36.08 -6.28 -2.85
C SER A 301 -34.88 -6.84 -3.66
N ALA A 302 -34.66 -8.15 -3.55
CA ALA A 302 -33.86 -8.93 -4.52
C ALA A 302 -34.57 -9.14 -5.88
N LYS A 303 -33.79 -9.35 -6.95
CA LYS A 303 -34.26 -9.80 -8.28
C LYS A 303 -33.47 -11.02 -8.78
N LYS A 304 -34.03 -11.74 -9.75
CA LYS A 304 -33.50 -13.00 -10.29
C LYS A 304 -32.34 -12.76 -11.27
N LYS A 305 -31.41 -13.72 -11.35
CA LYS A 305 -30.41 -13.78 -12.43
C LYS A 305 -31.07 -14.18 -13.75
N ASP A 306 -30.65 -13.53 -14.84
CA ASP A 306 -30.82 -14.03 -16.21
C ASP A 306 -29.72 -15.05 -16.56
N GLN A 307 -29.88 -15.75 -17.68
CA GLN A 307 -28.83 -16.59 -18.25
C GLN A 307 -27.90 -15.70 -19.09
N GLY A 308 -26.73 -15.39 -18.53
CA GLY A 308 -25.76 -14.49 -19.16
C GLY A 308 -25.09 -15.03 -20.42
N ASP A 309 -24.49 -14.13 -21.20
CA ASP A 309 -23.79 -14.45 -22.43
C ASP A 309 -22.54 -15.32 -22.19
N MET A 310 -22.09 -15.97 -23.27
CA MET A 310 -20.95 -16.88 -23.30
C MET A 310 -19.89 -16.35 -24.27
N ILE A 311 -18.68 -16.11 -23.77
CA ILE A 311 -17.54 -15.68 -24.60
C ILE A 311 -16.67 -16.93 -24.84
N ASP A 312 -16.56 -17.34 -26.12
CA ASP A 312 -15.80 -18.52 -26.56
C ASP A 312 -16.05 -19.82 -25.76
N GLY A 313 -17.31 -20.02 -25.31
CA GLY A 313 -17.74 -21.19 -24.54
C GLY A 313 -17.43 -21.13 -23.04
N VAL A 314 -16.86 -20.02 -22.57
CA VAL A 314 -16.67 -19.71 -21.15
C VAL A 314 -17.81 -18.78 -20.68
N PRO A 315 -18.44 -19.03 -19.53
CA PRO A 315 -19.44 -18.11 -18.99
C PRO A 315 -18.82 -16.76 -18.63
N GLU A 316 -19.48 -15.66 -19.00
CA GLU A 316 -18.96 -14.29 -18.76
C GLU A 316 -18.55 -14.06 -17.28
N TRP A 317 -19.30 -14.59 -16.31
CA TRP A 317 -18.99 -14.46 -14.87
C TRP A 317 -17.66 -15.09 -14.44
N PHE A 318 -17.10 -16.03 -15.22
CA PHE A 318 -15.80 -16.65 -14.96
C PHE A 318 -14.65 -15.73 -15.37
N VAL A 319 -14.86 -14.86 -16.36
CA VAL A 319 -13.94 -13.78 -16.73
C VAL A 319 -14.18 -12.61 -15.78
N GLY A 320 -13.64 -12.72 -14.56
CA GLY A 320 -13.83 -11.72 -13.52
C GLY A 320 -13.44 -10.29 -13.97
N PRO A 321 -14.04 -9.24 -13.39
CA PRO A 321 -14.02 -7.88 -13.94
C PRO A 321 -12.64 -7.26 -14.17
N MET A 322 -11.57 -7.76 -13.53
CA MET A 322 -10.19 -7.32 -13.76
C MET A 322 -9.58 -7.82 -15.09
N LEU A 323 -10.27 -8.68 -15.85
CA LEU A 323 -9.84 -9.15 -17.17
C LEU A 323 -10.64 -8.54 -18.34
N ALA A 324 -11.75 -7.85 -18.07
CA ALA A 324 -12.61 -7.27 -19.10
C ALA A 324 -11.97 -6.05 -19.81
N GLU A 325 -10.99 -5.39 -19.18
CA GLU A 325 -10.29 -4.21 -19.73
C GLU A 325 -8.94 -4.55 -20.41
N LEU A 326 -8.67 -5.83 -20.67
CA LEU A 326 -7.38 -6.34 -21.20
C LEU A 326 -7.43 -6.81 -22.67
N VAL A 327 -8.41 -6.31 -23.45
CA VAL A 327 -8.59 -6.57 -24.89
C VAL A 327 -8.81 -5.25 -25.65
#